data_AF-A0A522VQ66-F1
#
_entry.id   AF-A0A522VQ66-F1
#
_cell.length_a   1.000
_cell.length_b   1.000
_cell.length_c   1.000
_cell.angle_alpha   90.00
_cell.angle_beta   90.00
_cell.angle_gamma   90.00
#
_symmetry.space_group_name_H-M   'P 1'
#
loop_
_entity.id
_entity.type
_entity.pdbx_description
1 polymer ?
#
loop_
_entity_poly.entity_id
_entity_poly.type
_entity_poly.pdbx_seq_one_letter_code
_entity_poly.pdbx_strand_id
1 'polypeptide(L)'
;QDLLAGLEQELLDEQKLAAEDPTLAGFGYGGYAQRYLERKANLLRLLAAMAKEILAAQERLAAAYRELKTYEQVEKNRAKKELEEANRKEQKVLDEIASTRFERAKAERVKS
;
A
#
# COMPACT_ATOMS: atom_id res chain seq x y z
N GLN A 1 5.12 -19.61 10.24
CA GLN A 1 5.99 -20.70 9.76
C GLN A 1 6.04 -21.87 10.76
N ASP A 2 5.71 -21.65 12.04
CA ASP A 2 5.69 -22.70 13.08
C ASP A 2 4.73 -23.88 12.87
N LEU A 3 3.55 -23.67 12.28
CA LEU A 3 2.54 -24.74 12.23
C LEU A 3 2.94 -25.94 11.36
N LEU A 4 3.64 -25.72 10.25
CA LEU A 4 4.09 -26.81 9.37
C LEU A 4 5.27 -27.55 10.02
N ALA A 5 6.19 -26.80 10.63
CA ALA A 5 7.34 -27.35 11.35
C ALA A 5 6.89 -28.18 12.57
N GLY A 6 5.92 -27.67 13.34
CA GLY A 6 5.30 -28.41 14.44
C GLY A 6 4.63 -29.70 13.97
N LEU A 7 3.89 -29.65 12.86
CA LEU A 7 3.25 -30.84 12.28
C LEU A 7 4.30 -31.87 11.80
N GLU A 8 5.42 -31.42 11.22
CA GLU A 8 6.53 -32.28 10.82
C GLU A 8 7.23 -32.91 12.03
N GLN A 9 7.38 -32.16 13.13
CA GLN A 9 7.91 -32.69 14.37
C GLN A 9 6.98 -33.76 14.98
N GLU A 10 5.67 -33.52 14.99
CA GLU A 10 4.67 -34.51 15.42
C GLU A 10 4.79 -35.83 14.63
N LEU A 11 4.98 -35.77 13.31
CA LEU A 11 5.18 -36.96 12.48
C LEU A 11 6.46 -37.72 12.85
N LEU A 12 7.57 -37.00 13.07
CA LEU A 12 8.84 -37.61 13.43
C LEU A 12 8.76 -38.34 14.77
N ASP A 13 8.02 -37.78 15.74
CA ASP A 13 7.85 -38.39 17.04
C ASP A 13 6.93 -39.63 16.96
N GLU A 14 5.88 -39.58 16.15
CA GLU A 14 5.03 -40.76 15.88
C GLU A 14 5.81 -41.88 15.17
N GLN A 15 6.68 -41.53 14.21
CA GLN A 15 7.53 -42.50 13.52
C GLN A 15 8.49 -43.23 14.47
N LYS A 16 9.09 -42.51 15.42
CA LYS A 16 9.96 -43.10 16.44
C LYS A 16 9.18 -44.06 17.33
N LEU A 17 8.01 -43.64 17.79
CA LEU A 17 7.15 -44.46 18.66
C LEU A 17 6.68 -45.74 17.94
N ALA A 18 6.31 -45.65 16.66
CA ALA A 18 5.96 -46.80 15.83
C ALA A 18 7.15 -47.74 15.56
N ALA A 19 8.38 -47.22 15.50
CA ALA A 19 9.60 -48.00 15.35
C ALA A 19 10.02 -48.71 16.66
N GLU A 20 9.77 -48.08 17.82
CA GLU A 20 10.05 -48.62 19.15
C GLU A 20 9.05 -49.71 19.58
N ASP A 21 7.78 -49.62 19.20
CA ASP A 21 6.75 -50.66 19.38
C ASP A 21 6.06 -51.02 18.06
N PRO A 22 6.67 -51.89 17.23
CA PRO A 22 6.09 -52.29 15.94
C PRO A 22 4.77 -53.05 16.06
N THR A 23 4.48 -53.65 17.22
CA THR A 23 3.31 -54.52 17.43
C THR A 23 2.02 -53.74 17.63
N LEU A 24 2.02 -52.75 18.54
CA LEU A 24 0.83 -51.94 18.85
C LEU A 24 0.86 -50.60 18.11
N ALA A 25 1.96 -49.85 18.23
CA ALA A 25 2.09 -48.53 17.61
C ALA A 25 2.34 -48.63 16.10
N GLY A 26 3.14 -49.59 15.64
CA GLY A 26 3.36 -49.84 14.21
C GLY A 26 2.07 -50.15 13.43
N PHE A 27 1.12 -50.85 14.04
CA PHE A 27 -0.19 -51.16 13.42
C PHE A 27 -1.08 -49.90 13.26
N GLY A 28 -1.01 -48.96 14.22
CA GLY A 28 -1.77 -47.70 14.19
C GLY A 28 -1.18 -46.61 13.28
N TYR A 29 0.11 -46.68 12.99
CA TYR A 29 0.86 -45.64 12.27
C TYR A 29 0.29 -45.32 10.87
N GLY A 30 -0.19 -46.32 10.13
CA GLY A 30 -0.77 -46.09 8.79
C GLY A 30 -1.95 -45.11 8.80
N GLY A 31 -2.83 -45.22 9.81
CA GLY A 31 -3.96 -44.30 9.98
C GLY A 31 -3.53 -42.90 10.42
N TYR A 32 -2.47 -42.80 11.23
CA TYR A 32 -1.86 -41.52 11.58
C TYR A 32 -1.27 -40.82 10.36
N ALA A 33 -0.47 -41.55 9.56
CA ALA A 33 0.21 -41.00 8.38
C ALA A 33 -0.79 -40.43 7.36
N GLN A 34 -1.93 -41.09 7.15
CA GLN A 34 -3.01 -40.56 6.30
C GLN A 34 -3.55 -39.23 6.84
N ARG A 35 -3.89 -39.15 8.13
CA ARG A 35 -4.37 -37.90 8.76
C ARG A 35 -3.33 -36.78 8.71
N TYR A 36 -2.04 -37.10 8.88
CA TYR A 36 -0.95 -36.15 8.71
C TYR A 36 -0.93 -35.55 7.30
N LEU A 37 -1.02 -36.39 6.26
CA LEU A 37 -1.01 -35.94 4.87
C LEU A 37 -2.20 -35.03 4.56
N GLU A 38 -3.39 -35.38 5.04
CA GLU A 38 -4.59 -34.55 4.89
C GLU A 38 -4.42 -33.18 5.58
N ARG A 39 -3.92 -33.18 6.81
CA ARG A 39 -3.69 -31.94 7.59
C ARG A 39 -2.63 -31.06 6.93
N LYS A 40 -1.53 -31.65 6.44
CA LYS A 40 -0.48 -30.94 5.69
C LYS A 40 -1.03 -30.32 4.41
N ALA A 41 -1.79 -31.09 3.63
CA ALA A 41 -2.38 -30.60 2.39
C ALA A 41 -3.37 -29.44 2.63
N ASN A 42 -4.17 -29.53 3.70
CA ASN A 42 -5.09 -28.45 4.08
C ASN A 42 -4.32 -27.18 4.51
N LEU A 43 -3.29 -27.30 5.34
CA LEU A 43 -2.47 -26.16 5.75
C LEU A 43 -1.78 -25.46 4.57
N LEU A 44 -1.22 -26.24 3.63
CA LEU A 44 -0.60 -25.69 2.43
C LEU A 44 -1.61 -24.96 1.54
N ARG A 45 -2.83 -25.50 1.38
CA ARG A 45 -3.91 -24.83 0.65
C ARG A 45 -4.30 -23.50 1.31
N LEU A 46 -4.44 -23.48 2.64
CA LEU A 46 -4.76 -22.26 3.38
C LEU A 46 -3.64 -21.22 3.27
N LEU A 47 -2.38 -21.64 3.39
CA LEU A 47 -1.23 -20.75 3.23
C LEU A 47 -1.19 -20.12 1.84
N ALA A 48 -1.43 -20.91 0.80
CA ALA A 48 -1.49 -20.43 -0.58
C ALA A 48 -2.67 -19.46 -0.80
N ALA A 49 -3.83 -19.72 -0.20
CA ALA A 49 -4.99 -18.83 -0.26
C ALA A 49 -4.69 -17.49 0.43
N MET A 50 -4.15 -17.52 1.65
CA MET A 50 -3.75 -16.31 2.38
C MET A 50 -2.70 -15.50 1.63
N ALA A 51 -1.69 -16.15 1.02
CA ALA A 51 -0.69 -15.47 0.21
C ALA A 51 -1.33 -14.71 -0.97
N LYS A 52 -2.31 -15.31 -1.65
CA LYS A 52 -3.07 -14.65 -2.72
C LYS A 52 -3.88 -13.47 -2.20
N GLU A 53 -4.53 -13.61 -1.05
CA GLU A 53 -5.30 -12.52 -0.43
C GLU A 53 -4.41 -11.34 -0.02
N ILE A 54 -3.21 -11.61 0.51
CA ILE A 54 -2.22 -10.58 0.84
C ILE A 54 -1.81 -9.81 -0.41
N LEU A 55 -1.48 -10.51 -1.50
CA LEU A 55 -1.12 -9.86 -2.76
C LEU A 55 -2.27 -9.00 -3.31
N ALA A 56 -3.49 -9.52 -3.29
CA ALA A 56 -4.67 -8.76 -3.71
C ALA A 56 -4.92 -7.54 -2.82
N ALA A 57 -4.70 -7.63 -1.52
CA ALA A 57 -4.80 -6.50 -0.60
C ALA A 57 -3.72 -5.44 -0.89
N GLN A 58 -2.49 -5.86 -1.18
CA GLN A 58 -1.40 -4.96 -1.57
C GLN A 58 -1.70 -4.22 -2.88
N GLU A 59 -2.26 -4.91 -3.88
CA GLU A 59 -2.68 -4.26 -5.13
C GLU A 59 -3.78 -3.23 -4.91
N ARG A 60 -4.80 -3.56 -4.11
CA ARG A 60 -5.88 -2.61 -3.76
C ARG A 60 -5.32 -1.38 -3.04
N LEU A 61 -4.39 -1.60 -2.09
CA LEU A 61 -3.73 -0.51 -1.38
C LEU A 61 -2.93 0.38 -2.35
N ALA A 62 -2.13 -0.22 -3.24
CA ALA A 62 -1.36 0.51 -4.23
C ALA A 62 -2.24 1.30 -5.19
N ALA A 63 -3.38 0.74 -5.62
CA ALA A 63 -4.36 1.44 -6.44
C ALA A 63 -4.95 2.66 -5.73
N ALA A 64 -5.42 2.49 -4.49
CA ALA A 64 -5.98 3.59 -3.68
C ALA A 64 -4.95 4.70 -3.43
N TYR A 65 -3.69 4.35 -3.17
CA TYR A 65 -2.62 5.34 -3.01
C TYR A 65 -2.36 6.14 -4.28
N ARG A 66 -2.34 5.49 -5.45
CA ARG A 66 -2.16 6.18 -6.74
C ARG A 66 -3.31 7.15 -7.03
N GLU A 67 -4.54 6.72 -6.75
CA GLU A 67 -5.72 7.57 -6.89
C GLU A 67 -5.64 8.79 -5.97
N LEU A 68 -5.35 8.59 -4.68
CA LEU A 68 -5.19 9.68 -3.72
C LEU A 68 -4.12 10.69 -4.18
N LYS A 69 -2.95 10.19 -4.64
CA LYS A 69 -1.87 11.07 -5.12
C LYS A 69 -2.25 11.84 -6.38
N THR A 70 -3.08 11.27 -7.24
CA THR A 70 -3.62 11.96 -8.41
C THR A 70 -4.48 13.14 -7.98
N TYR A 71 -5.42 12.93 -7.03
CA TYR A 71 -6.23 14.00 -6.49
C TYR A 71 -5.39 15.09 -5.81
N GLU A 72 -4.45 14.71 -4.95
CA GLU A 72 -3.54 15.67 -4.31
C GLU A 72 -2.79 16.53 -5.34
N GLN A 73 -2.31 15.93 -6.44
CA GLN A 73 -1.59 16.67 -7.48
C GLN A 73 -2.51 17.61 -8.27
N VAL A 74 -3.75 17.18 -8.56
CA VAL A 74 -4.76 18.02 -9.21
C VAL A 74 -5.08 19.24 -8.34
N GLU A 75 -5.30 19.03 -7.04
CA GLU A 75 -5.60 20.12 -6.10
C GLU A 75 -4.41 21.09 -5.96
N LYS A 76 -3.17 20.58 -5.85
CA LYS A 76 -1.97 21.43 -5.86
C LYS A 76 -1.87 22.28 -7.13
N ASN A 77 -2.17 21.68 -8.28
CA ASN A 77 -2.14 22.40 -9.56
C ASN A 77 -3.24 23.47 -9.63
N ARG A 78 -4.43 23.20 -9.09
CA ARG A 78 -5.53 24.19 -9.00
C ARG A 78 -5.13 25.36 -8.12
N ALA A 79 -4.68 25.10 -6.90
CA ALA A 79 -4.22 26.14 -5.97
C ALA A 79 -3.09 26.98 -6.57
N LYS A 80 -2.14 26.35 -7.27
CA LYS A 80 -1.06 27.07 -7.97
C LYS A 80 -1.60 28.00 -9.05
N LYS A 81 -2.53 27.55 -9.89
CA LYS A 81 -3.15 28.37 -10.94
C LYS A 81 -3.93 29.54 -10.35
N GLU A 82 -4.70 29.31 -9.30
CA GLU A 82 -5.47 30.36 -8.62
C GLU A 82 -4.55 31.46 -8.06
N LEU A 83 -3.43 31.05 -7.44
CA LEU A 83 -2.41 31.98 -6.95
C LEU A 83 -1.74 32.76 -8.10
N GLU A 84 -1.35 32.09 -9.18
CA GLU A 84 -0.76 32.73 -10.36
C GLU A 84 -1.74 33.75 -10.99
N GLU A 85 -3.02 33.42 -11.06
CA GLU A 85 -4.04 34.33 -11.56
C GLU A 85 -4.28 35.53 -10.64
N ALA A 86 -4.31 35.32 -9.33
CA ALA A 86 -4.42 36.38 -8.33
C ALA A 86 -3.23 37.34 -8.43
N ASN A 87 -2.00 36.81 -8.43
CA ASN A 87 -0.77 37.61 -8.57
C ASN A 87 -0.74 38.38 -9.89
N ARG A 88 -1.18 37.76 -10.99
CA ARG A 88 -1.27 38.44 -12.30
C ARG A 88 -2.28 39.59 -12.28
N LYS A 89 -3.43 39.42 -11.60
CA LYS A 89 -4.43 40.49 -11.45
C LYS A 89 -3.88 41.62 -10.59
N GLU A 90 -3.24 41.29 -9.47
CA GLU A 90 -2.62 42.27 -8.57
C GLU A 90 -1.53 43.08 -9.28
N GLN A 91 -0.63 42.42 -10.01
CA GLN A 91 0.43 43.09 -10.77
C GLN A 91 -0.14 44.08 -11.80
N LYS A 92 -1.19 43.69 -12.55
CA LYS A 92 -1.86 44.59 -13.50
C LYS A 92 -2.39 45.85 -12.82
N VAL A 93 -3.02 45.70 -11.66
CA VAL A 93 -3.55 46.83 -10.88
C VAL A 93 -2.42 47.74 -10.40
N LEU A 94 -1.32 47.16 -9.90
CA LEU A 94 -0.16 47.93 -9.46
C LEU A 94 0.50 48.69 -10.62
N ASP A 95 0.61 48.07 -11.79
CA ASP A 95 1.16 48.69 -13.01
C ASP A 95 0.28 49.87 -13.49
N GLU A 96 -1.05 49.71 -13.46
CA GLU A 96 -2.00 50.79 -13.79
C GLU A 96 -1.87 51.99 -12.83
N ILE A 97 -1.74 51.72 -11.53
CA ILE A 97 -1.54 52.77 -10.51
C ILE A 97 -0.19 53.48 -10.75
N ALA A 98 0.87 52.72 -11.02
CA ALA A 98 2.21 53.28 -11.27
C ALA A 98 2.22 54.18 -12.51
N SER A 99 1.61 53.71 -13.62
CA SER A 99 1.48 54.49 -14.86
C SER A 99 0.70 55.78 -14.63
N THR A 100 -0.44 55.71 -13.94
CA THR A 100 -1.26 56.89 -13.62
C THR A 100 -0.49 57.91 -12.79
N ARG A 101 0.27 57.46 -11.78
CA ARG A 101 1.11 58.34 -10.95
C ARG A 101 2.22 58.99 -11.78
N PHE A 102 2.86 58.23 -12.66
CA PHE A 102 3.92 58.73 -13.53
C PHE A 102 3.41 59.83 -14.49
N GLU A 103 2.28 59.59 -15.15
CA GLU A 103 1.67 60.58 -16.06
C GLU A 103 1.28 61.87 -15.32
N ARG A 104 0.74 61.77 -14.10
CA ARG A 104 0.44 62.95 -13.26
C ARG A 104 1.69 63.74 -12.92
N ALA A 105 2.74 63.07 -12.43
CA ALA A 105 4.01 63.72 -12.09
C ALA A 105 4.67 64.40 -13.30
N LYS A 106 4.54 63.78 -14.49
CA LYS A 106 5.02 64.36 -15.76
C LYS A 106 4.22 65.61 -16.14
N ALA A 107 2.90 65.56 -16.04
CA ALA A 107 2.04 66.72 -16.33
C ALA A 107 2.28 67.90 -15.38
N GLU A 108 2.56 67.63 -14.10
CA GLU A 108 2.94 68.67 -13.11
C GLU A 108 4.29 69.31 -13.44
N ARG A 109 5.29 68.52 -13.86
CA ARG A 109 6.61 69.03 -14.27
C ARG A 109 6.58 69.90 -15.53
N VAL A 110 5.64 69.67 -16.45
CA VAL A 110 5.50 70.47 -17.69
C VAL A 110 4.79 71.80 -17.42
N LYS A 111 4.03 71.91 -16.33
CA LYS A 111 3.33 73.14 -15.93
C LYS A 111 4.16 74.07 -15.04
N SER A 112 5.26 73.57 -14.45
CA SER A 112 6.26 74.36 -13.72
C SER A 112 7.31 74.93 -14.65
#